data_AF-A0A3B1E558-F1
#
_entry.id   AF-A0A3B1E558-F1
#
_cell.length_a   1.000
_cell.length_b   1.000
_cell.length_c   1.000
_cell.angle_alpha   90.00
_cell.angle_beta   90.00
_cell.angle_gamma   90.00
#
_symmetry.space_group_name_H-M   'P 1'
#
loop_
_entity.id
_entity.type
_entity.pdbx_description
1 polymer ?
#
loop_
_entity_poly.entity_id
_entity_poly.type
_entity_poly.pdbx_seq_one_letter_code
_entity_poly.pdbx_strand_id
1 'polypeptide(L)' 'MTKKLIVLGILSLMIMTTSISFAEDVFVTKRGKKYHTEVCKLIKNKDALKPIAKEGALEKYTPCKRCFPVKAINKEIKE' A
#
# COMPACT_ATOMS: atom_id res chain seq x y z
N MET A 1 -4.70 5.96 45.73
CA MET A 1 -5.34 5.89 44.38
C MET A 1 -4.59 6.67 43.30
N THR A 2 -3.79 7.67 43.65
CA THR A 2 -3.03 8.53 42.72
C THR A 2 -2.05 7.78 41.80
N LYS A 3 -1.32 6.77 42.30
CA LYS A 3 -0.40 5.95 41.48
C LYS A 3 -1.12 5.19 40.35
N LYS A 4 -2.36 4.74 40.60
CA LYS A 4 -3.19 4.06 39.59
C LYS A 4 -3.67 5.04 38.51
N LEU A 5 -4.01 6.27 38.91
CA LEU A 5 -4.38 7.35 37.99
C LEU A 5 -3.22 7.79 37.11
N ILE A 6 -2.00 7.86 37.66
CA ILE A 6 -0.79 8.19 36.89
C ILE A 6 -0.48 7.09 35.86
N VAL A 7 -0.57 5.82 36.25
CA VAL A 7 -0.36 4.69 35.33
C VAL A 7 -1.44 4.64 34.24
N LEU A 8 -2.70 4.92 34.57
CA LEU A 8 -3.79 4.98 33.60
C LEU A 8 -3.61 6.13 32.59
N GLY A 9 -3.10 7.28 33.05
CA GLY A 9 -2.78 8.42 32.19
C GLY A 9 -1.63 8.14 31.21
N ILE A 10 -0.56 7.49 31.68
CA ILE A 10 0.58 7.10 30.82
C ILE A 10 0.14 6.05 29.79
N LEU A 11 -0.70 5.09 30.20
CA LEU A 11 -1.22 4.06 29.30
C LEU A 11 -2.14 4.67 28.23
N SER A 12 -2.99 5.62 28.61
CA SER A 12 -3.89 6.33 27.68
C SER A 12 -3.10 7.15 26.64
N LEU A 13 -2.00 7.78 27.05
CA LEU A 13 -1.13 8.55 26.15
C LEU A 13 -0.45 7.67 25.11
N MET A 14 -0.06 6.44 25.46
CA MET A 14 0.58 5.50 24.53
C MET A 14 -0.36 4.94 23.46
N ILE A 15 -1.67 4.87 23.74
CA ILE A 15 -2.64 4.31 22.79
C ILE A 15 -2.89 5.28 21.62
N MET A 16 -2.75 6.59 21.84
CA MET A 16 -3.02 7.64 20.84
C MET A 16 -1.99 7.72 19.71
N THR A 17 -0.80 7.12 19.85
CA THR A 17 0.29 7.26 18.86
C THR A 17 0.27 6.22 17.75
N THR A 18 -0.69 5.28 17.75
CA THR A 18 -0.64 4.10 16.86
C THR A 18 -1.32 4.26 15.50
N SER A 19 -1.83 5.44 15.15
CA SER A 19 -2.48 5.67 13.86
C SER A 19 -1.48 6.04 12.75
N ILE A 20 -0.67 5.08 12.31
CA ILE A 20 0.14 5.22 11.09
C ILE A 20 -0.52 4.38 9.99
N SER A 21 -1.08 5.04 8.98
CA SER A 21 -1.60 4.39 7.78
C SER A 21 -0.55 4.44 6.67
N PHE A 22 -0.11 3.28 6.20
CA PHE A 22 0.83 3.17 5.07
C PHE A 22 0.02 2.95 3.79
N ALA A 23 -0.01 3.96 2.91
CA ALA A 23 -0.47 3.78 1.54
C ALA A 23 0.58 2.94 0.79
N GLU A 24 0.14 1.89 0.10
CA GLU A 24 1.04 1.02 -0.64
C GLU A 24 1.38 1.66 -2.01
N ASP A 25 2.67 1.88 -2.27
CA ASP A 25 3.12 2.41 -3.56
C ASP A 25 3.26 1.28 -4.59
N VAL A 26 2.73 1.53 -5.80
CA VAL A 26 2.88 0.65 -6.96
C VAL A 26 3.57 1.38 -8.10
N PHE A 27 4.07 0.63 -9.08
CA PHE A 27 4.91 1.17 -10.14
C PHE A 27 4.22 1.05 -11.50
N VAL A 28 4.20 2.16 -12.25
CA VAL A 28 3.67 2.21 -13.61
C VAL A 28 4.78 2.56 -14.59
N THR A 29 4.75 1.96 -15.79
CA THR A 29 5.68 2.33 -16.86
C THR A 29 5.17 3.55 -17.62
N LYS A 30 6.07 4.43 -18.10
CA LYS A 30 5.71 5.67 -18.83
C LYS A 30 4.75 5.48 -20.02
N ARG A 31 4.73 4.30 -20.66
CA ARG A 31 3.87 3.99 -21.83
C ARG A 31 2.86 2.87 -21.56
N GLY A 32 2.88 2.25 -20.38
CA GLY A 32 2.07 1.08 -20.09
C GLY A 32 0.72 1.44 -19.50
N LYS A 33 -0.27 0.60 -19.80
CA LYS A 33 -1.62 0.67 -19.21
C LYS A 33 -1.75 -0.18 -17.93
N LYS A 34 -0.61 -0.62 -17.38
CA LYS A 34 -0.56 -1.57 -16.27
C LYS A 34 0.28 -1.06 -15.10
N TYR A 35 -0.13 -1.40 -13.89
CA TYR A 35 0.65 -1.22 -12.69
C TYR A 35 1.29 -2.53 -12.22
N HIS A 36 2.41 -2.40 -11.55
CA HIS A 36 3.37 -3.46 -11.27
C HIS A 36 3.99 -3.28 -9.88
N THR A 37 4.59 -4.34 -9.35
CA THR A 37 5.52 -4.24 -8.22
C THR A 37 6.89 -3.75 -8.71
N GLU A 38 7.70 -3.18 -7.82
CA GLU A 38 9.07 -2.71 -8.12
C GLU A 38 9.91 -3.77 -8.83
N VAL A 39 9.80 -5.03 -8.39
CA VAL A 39 10.62 -6.15 -8.85
C VAL A 39 10.04 -6.92 -10.06
N CYS A 40 9.13 -6.33 -10.83
CA CYS A 40 8.48 -7.03 -11.95
C CYS A 40 9.47 -7.52 -13.02
N LYS A 41 9.61 -8.85 -13.17
CA LYS A 41 10.50 -9.49 -14.17
C LYS A 41 10.06 -9.29 -15.63
N LEU A 42 8.83 -8.83 -15.87
CA LEU A 42 8.31 -8.63 -17.22
C LEU A 42 8.66 -7.26 -17.80
N ILE A 43 9.09 -6.32 -16.96
CA ILE A 43 9.50 -5.00 -17.39
C ILE A 43 10.97 -5.06 -17.77
N LYS A 44 11.24 -4.90 -19.07
CA LYS A 44 12.61 -4.82 -19.60
C LYS A 44 13.30 -3.50 -19.24
N ASN A 45 12.53 -2.43 -19.08
CA ASN A 45 13.05 -1.08 -18.86
C ASN A 45 12.58 -0.56 -17.50
N LYS A 46 13.29 -0.99 -16.45
CA LYS A 46 12.96 -0.68 -15.05
C LYS A 46 13.17 0.79 -14.71
N ASP A 47 14.08 1.47 -15.40
CA ASP A 47 14.38 2.89 -15.20
C ASP A 47 13.21 3.82 -15.58
N ALA A 48 12.24 3.31 -16.35
CA ALA A 48 11.04 4.02 -16.75
C ALA A 48 9.84 3.81 -15.81
N LEU A 49 10.05 3.18 -14.65
CA LEU A 49 9.03 2.98 -13.62
C LEU A 49 8.82 4.27 -12.82
N LYS A 50 7.56 4.64 -12.65
CA LYS A 50 7.15 5.75 -11.78
C LYS A 50 6.33 5.20 -10.62
N PRO A 51 6.65 5.56 -9.36
CA PRO A 51 5.80 5.24 -8.22
C PRO A 51 4.50 6.04 -8.31
N ILE A 52 3.40 5.39 -7.96
CA ILE A 52 2.06 5.97 -7.83
C ILE A 52 1.33 5.23 -6.70
N ALA A 53 0.48 5.94 -5.98
CA ALA A 53 -0.40 5.34 -4.97
C ALA A 53 -1.28 4.25 -5.60
N LYS A 54 -1.41 3.11 -4.91
CA LYS A 54 -2.20 1.95 -5.38
C LYS A 54 -3.64 2.32 -5.71
N GLU A 55 -4.27 3.19 -4.92
CA GLU A 55 -5.64 3.66 -5.12
C GLU A 55 -5.78 4.38 -6.47
N GLY A 56 -4.88 5.33 -6.75
CA GLY A 56 -4.85 6.04 -8.03
C GLY A 56 -4.45 5.14 -9.20
N ALA A 57 -3.77 4.03 -8.95
CA ALA A 57 -3.43 3.05 -9.96
C ALA A 57 -4.62 2.16 -10.33
N LEU A 58 -5.42 1.72 -9.35
CA LEU A 58 -6.59 0.87 -9.56
C LEU A 58 -7.66 1.53 -10.44
N GLU A 59 -7.83 2.85 -10.30
CA GLU A 59 -8.80 3.61 -11.09
C GLU A 59 -8.38 3.77 -12.57
N LYS A 60 -7.08 3.86 -12.84
CA LYS A 60 -6.55 4.31 -14.15
C LYS A 60 -5.82 3.22 -14.93
N TYR A 61 -5.33 2.18 -14.24
CA TYR A 61 -4.45 1.17 -14.80
C TYR A 61 -4.93 -0.24 -14.46
N THR A 62 -4.57 -1.17 -15.33
CA THR A 62 -4.89 -2.58 -15.12
C THR A 62 -3.78 -3.30 -14.34
N PRO A 63 -4.09 -4.27 -13.48
CA PRO A 63 -3.07 -5.04 -12.77
C PRO A 63 -2.22 -5.87 -13.73
N CYS A 64 -0.91 -5.91 -13.49
CA CYS A 64 -0.07 -6.92 -14.10
C CYS A 64 -0.41 -8.30 -13.51
N LYS A 65 -0.96 -9.22 -14.33
CA LYS A 65 -1.34 -10.58 -13.90
C LYS A 65 -0.26 -11.38 -13.17
N ARG A 66 1.02 -11.06 -13.41
CA ARG A 66 2.16 -11.72 -12.74
C ARG A 66 2.50 -11.08 -11.38
N CYS A 67 2.35 -9.76 -11.25
CA CYS A 67 2.55 -9.07 -9.98
C CYS A 67 1.32 -9.21 -9.07
N PHE A 68 0.13 -9.09 -9.65
CA PHE A 68 -1.16 -9.09 -8.99
C PHE A 68 -2.06 -10.11 -9.68
N PRO A 69 -2.02 -11.39 -9.27
CA PRO A 69 -2.93 -12.40 -9.79
C PRO A 69 -4.37 -12.09 -9.36
N VAL A 70 -5.35 -12.34 -10.23
CA VAL A 70 -6.77 -11.95 -10.06
C VAL A 70 -7.37 -12.40 -8.71
N LYS A 71 -6.93 -13.55 -8.18
CA LYS A 71 -7.38 -14.05 -6.86
C LYS A 71 -6.98 -13.12 -5.70
N ALA A 72 -5.86 -12.42 -5.79
CA ALA A 72 -5.39 -11.51 -4.75
C ALA A 72 -6.17 -10.17 -4.79
N ILE A 73 -6.51 -9.69 -5.98
CA ILE A 73 -7.17 -8.40 -6.20
C ILE A 73 -8.60 -8.41 -5.68
N ASN A 74 -9.33 -9.52 -5.88
CA ASN A 74 -10.70 -9.65 -5.41
C ASN A 74 -10.84 -9.74 -3.88
N LYS A 75 -9.73 -9.97 -3.16
CA LYS A 75 -9.73 -10.00 -1.69
C LYS A 75 -9.70 -8.57 -1.11
N GLU A 76 -8.92 -7.68 -1.72
CA GLU A 76 -8.75 -6.29 -1.26
C GLU A 76 -9.97 -5.40 -1.54
N ILE A 77 -10.82 -5.74 -2.51
CA ILE A 77 -12.05 -4.98 -2.81
C ILE A 77 -13.20 -5.34 -1.85
N LYS A 78 -13.03 -6.40 -1.04
CA LYS A 78 -14.10 -6.99 -0.21
C LYS A 78 -13.90 -6.82 1.29
N GLU A 79 -12.74 -6.31 1.72
CA GLU A 79 -12.44 -5.87 3.09
C GLU A 79 -12.55 -4.34 3.18
#